data_AF-A0A1F9G4X5-F1
#
_entry.id   AF-A0A1F9G4X5-F1
#
_cell.length_a   1.000
_cell.length_b   1.000
_cell.length_c   1.000
_cell.angle_alpha   90.00
_cell.angle_beta   90.00
_cell.angle_gamma   90.00
#
_symmetry.space_group_name_H-M   'P 1'
#
loop_
_entity.id
_entity.type
_entity.pdbx_description
1 polymer ?
#
loop_
_entity_poly.entity_id
_entity_poly.type
_entity_poly.pdbx_seq_one_letter_code
_entity_poly.pdbx_strand_id
1 'polypeptide(L)'
;MRPLVLAALVVFTALSHAAAARAEPLTKVFINGSATPVYFNDGDSFRIHAGPFKGTQSRLSGYNTLESFGPVHTWGSWTEAEMYAIAKMATHEAQQGVWNCEGDGKKDGYGRLLLFCKDLAIQLIGLGLAHTYSVNQEPGDPDLLKVQREAMAAKRGLWAHGIPRFIVTSLHAKSEGGDKEGVTSNRLISTTDAHSEKWVHNDDYQECQKVCSEVDMMTDADAGQNAEQLGALPEAAAALGAIAEGDRSAALRAVYERLARGQPAEEAHAPLLEGMRKLKSEGKLVVTGKQTDSCHVYVDFRRRFGGERAKCLH
;
A
#
# COMPACT_ATOMS: atom_id res chain seq x y z
N MET A 1 -52.52 65.44 2.33
CA MET A 1 -51.22 65.09 1.72
C MET A 1 -50.36 64.39 2.76
N ARG A 2 -50.04 63.10 2.55
CA ARG A 2 -48.90 62.35 3.14
C ARG A 2 -47.59 62.84 2.47
N PRO A 3 -46.36 62.65 3.02
CA PRO A 3 -45.82 61.44 3.67
C PRO A 3 -45.12 61.70 5.03
N LEU A 4 -45.04 60.78 6.00
CA LEU A 4 -44.46 59.42 6.03
C LEU A 4 -42.92 59.44 6.02
N VAL A 5 -42.29 59.36 7.20
CA VAL A 5 -40.88 58.92 7.35
C VAL A 5 -40.79 57.90 8.47
N LEU A 6 -40.40 56.70 8.07
CA LEU A 6 -40.24 55.46 8.83
C LEU A 6 -39.21 55.59 9.95
N ALA A 7 -39.55 55.07 11.13
CA ALA A 7 -38.60 54.61 12.11
C ALA A 7 -37.94 53.31 11.60
N ALA A 8 -36.65 53.37 11.29
CA ALA A 8 -35.86 52.19 10.95
C ALA A 8 -35.45 51.46 12.24
N LEU A 9 -36.21 50.42 12.59
CA LEU A 9 -35.83 49.47 13.62
C LEU A 9 -34.75 48.55 13.02
N VAL A 10 -33.48 48.84 13.31
CA VAL A 10 -32.36 47.94 12.96
C VAL A 10 -32.41 46.76 13.92
N VAL A 11 -33.11 45.69 13.53
CA VAL A 11 -33.00 44.38 14.15
C VAL A 11 -31.65 43.80 13.70
N PHE A 12 -30.62 43.98 14.52
CA PHE A 12 -29.40 43.19 14.45
C PHE A 12 -29.76 41.74 14.86
N THR A 13 -30.27 40.94 13.93
CA THR A 13 -30.26 39.49 14.06
C THR A 13 -28.80 39.07 14.02
N ALA A 14 -28.20 38.92 15.21
CA ALA A 14 -27.00 38.15 15.39
C ALA A 14 -27.28 36.73 14.86
N LEU A 15 -26.90 36.49 13.61
CA LEU A 15 -26.73 35.16 13.03
C LEU A 15 -25.58 34.51 13.79
N SER A 16 -25.91 33.98 14.97
CA SER A 16 -25.11 33.00 15.68
C SER A 16 -24.96 31.78 14.78
N HIS A 17 -24.00 31.84 13.87
CA HIS A 17 -23.39 30.66 13.27
C HIS A 17 -22.57 30.00 14.39
N ALA A 18 -23.26 29.45 15.39
CA ALA A 18 -22.71 28.31 16.09
C ALA A 18 -22.53 27.27 14.99
N ALA A 19 -21.28 27.07 14.56
CA ALA A 19 -20.91 25.91 13.78
C ALA A 19 -21.32 24.72 14.64
N ALA A 20 -22.53 24.19 14.39
CA ALA A 20 -22.94 22.94 14.95
C ALA A 20 -21.85 21.97 14.51
N ALA A 21 -21.06 21.47 15.47
CA ALA A 21 -20.07 20.45 15.21
C ALA A 21 -20.82 19.33 14.50
N ARG A 22 -20.58 19.21 13.19
CA ARG A 22 -21.29 18.26 12.34
C ARG A 22 -20.96 16.89 12.92
N ALA A 23 -21.98 16.17 13.39
CA ALA A 23 -21.77 14.84 13.96
C ALA A 23 -20.98 14.00 12.95
N GLU A 24 -19.95 13.30 13.44
CA GLU A 24 -19.13 12.42 12.60
C GLU A 24 -20.05 11.40 11.90
N PRO A 25 -19.92 11.21 10.57
CA PRO A 25 -20.77 10.28 9.85
C PRO A 25 -20.49 8.86 10.34
N LEU A 26 -21.53 8.18 10.83
CA LEU A 26 -21.43 6.79 11.25
C LEU A 26 -21.80 5.87 10.10
N THR A 27 -20.96 4.87 9.86
CA THR A 27 -21.17 3.82 8.86
C THR A 27 -21.73 2.57 9.52
N LYS A 28 -22.60 1.86 8.81
CA LYS A 28 -23.20 0.61 9.28
C LYS A 28 -22.27 -0.57 8.93
N VAL A 29 -21.76 -1.25 9.94
CA VAL A 29 -20.94 -2.46 9.77
C VAL A 29 -21.55 -3.60 10.56
N PHE A 30 -21.67 -4.78 9.97
CA PHE A 30 -22.07 -5.99 10.68
C PHE A 30 -20.82 -6.67 11.23
N ILE A 31 -20.65 -6.69 12.56
CA ILE A 31 -19.54 -7.40 13.22
C ILE A 31 -20.10 -8.71 13.78
N ASN A 32 -19.63 -9.86 13.28
CA ASN A 32 -20.15 -11.19 13.62
C ASN A 32 -21.69 -11.25 13.52
N GLY A 33 -22.24 -10.68 12.43
CA GLY A 33 -23.68 -10.61 12.17
C GLY A 33 -24.45 -9.52 12.92
N SER A 34 -23.82 -8.78 13.84
CA SER A 34 -24.48 -7.71 14.61
C SER A 34 -24.26 -6.33 13.99
N ALA A 35 -25.34 -5.67 13.60
CA ALA A 35 -25.30 -4.31 13.06
C ALA A 35 -24.72 -3.33 14.09
N THR A 36 -23.59 -2.73 13.75
CA THR A 36 -22.76 -1.91 14.64
C THR A 36 -22.40 -0.60 13.93
N PRO A 37 -22.73 0.57 14.51
CA PRO A 37 -22.29 1.85 13.99
C PRO A 37 -20.80 2.07 14.27
N VAL A 38 -20.06 2.49 13.25
CA VAL A 38 -18.62 2.74 13.32
C VAL A 38 -18.26 4.08 12.68
N TYR A 39 -17.09 4.60 13.04
CA TYR A 39 -16.48 5.76 12.39
C TYR A 39 -15.13 5.36 11.79
N PHE A 40 -14.99 5.44 10.47
CA PHE A 40 -13.74 5.14 9.78
C PHE A 40 -12.74 6.29 9.95
N ASN A 41 -11.57 5.98 10.51
CA ASN A 41 -10.47 6.93 10.65
C ASN A 41 -9.55 6.94 9.42
N ASP A 42 -9.49 5.84 8.69
CA ASP A 42 -8.88 5.66 7.38
C ASP A 42 -9.63 4.53 6.65
N GLY A 43 -9.11 4.03 5.52
CA GLY A 43 -9.80 3.01 4.74
C GLY A 43 -9.68 1.59 5.29
N ASP A 44 -8.85 1.33 6.30
CA ASP A 44 -8.63 -0.01 6.87
C ASP A 44 -8.74 -0.08 8.40
N SER A 45 -9.25 0.97 9.03
CA SER A 45 -9.43 1.07 10.48
C SER A 45 -10.66 1.91 10.81
N PHE A 46 -11.38 1.51 11.85
CA PHE A 46 -12.51 2.28 12.36
C PHE A 46 -12.62 2.24 13.89
N ARG A 47 -13.36 3.18 14.46
CA ARG A 47 -13.79 3.18 15.86
C ARG A 47 -15.21 2.67 15.99
N ILE A 48 -15.47 1.83 16.99
CA ILE A 48 -16.78 1.25 17.25
C ILE A 48 -17.58 2.14 18.21
N HIS A 49 -18.81 2.51 17.85
CA HIS A 49 -19.62 3.46 18.64
C HIS A 49 -20.73 2.82 19.49
N ALA A 50 -21.08 1.56 19.25
CA ALA A 50 -22.06 0.84 20.06
C ALA A 50 -21.75 -0.66 20.16
N GLY A 51 -22.50 -1.37 21.01
CA GLY A 51 -22.35 -2.80 21.22
C GLY A 51 -21.20 -3.18 22.17
N PRO A 52 -20.85 -4.47 22.26
CA PRO A 52 -19.88 -5.01 23.22
C PRO A 52 -18.47 -4.44 23.10
N PHE A 53 -18.10 -3.94 21.92
CA PHE A 53 -16.79 -3.37 21.63
C PHE A 53 -16.81 -1.83 21.58
N LYS A 54 -17.82 -1.17 22.15
CA LYS A 54 -17.93 0.29 22.15
C LYS A 54 -16.65 0.96 22.63
N GLY A 55 -16.18 1.95 21.88
CA GLY A 55 -14.99 2.75 22.16
C GLY A 55 -13.68 2.13 21.69
N THR A 56 -13.67 0.88 21.23
CA THR A 56 -12.45 0.28 20.69
C THR A 56 -12.18 0.75 19.27
N GLN A 57 -10.90 0.80 18.91
CA GLN A 57 -10.45 0.92 17.52
C GLN A 57 -10.24 -0.48 16.96
N SER A 58 -10.58 -0.66 15.68
CA SER A 58 -10.29 -1.87 14.91
C SER A 58 -9.15 -1.62 13.93
N ARG A 59 -8.44 -2.70 13.58
CA ARG A 59 -7.61 -2.80 12.40
C ARG A 59 -8.18 -3.91 11.52
N LEU A 60 -8.39 -3.60 10.25
CA LEU A 60 -8.92 -4.55 9.29
C LEU A 60 -7.78 -5.38 8.71
N SER A 61 -7.93 -6.70 8.79
CA SER A 61 -6.95 -7.67 8.31
C SER A 61 -7.15 -8.00 6.83
N GLY A 62 -6.13 -8.61 6.21
CA GLY A 62 -6.18 -9.08 4.82
C GLY A 62 -5.89 -8.01 3.76
N TYR A 63 -5.97 -6.73 4.09
CA TYR A 63 -5.62 -5.63 3.19
C TYR A 63 -5.05 -4.44 3.97
N ASN A 64 -4.46 -3.49 3.23
CA ASN A 64 -3.95 -2.23 3.76
C ASN A 64 -4.31 -1.11 2.78
N THR A 65 -4.68 0.05 3.33
CA THR A 65 -4.79 1.29 2.56
C THR A 65 -3.54 2.13 2.74
N LEU A 66 -3.30 3.09 1.86
CA LEU A 66 -2.21 4.02 2.10
C LEU A 66 -2.45 4.84 3.37
N GLU A 67 -1.36 5.20 4.04
CA GLU A 67 -1.40 5.99 5.26
C GLU A 67 -2.13 7.31 5.01
N SER A 68 -3.22 7.53 5.77
CA SER A 68 -4.09 8.69 5.58
C SER A 68 -3.74 9.86 6.51
N PHE A 69 -2.59 9.79 7.20
CA PHE A 69 -2.11 10.89 8.03
C PHE A 69 -1.36 11.98 7.23
N GLY A 70 -1.06 11.79 5.94
CA GLY A 70 -0.54 12.84 5.07
C GLY A 70 0.07 12.30 3.77
N PRO A 71 0.60 13.19 2.90
CA PRO A 71 1.29 12.82 1.67
C PRO A 71 2.66 12.19 1.94
N VAL A 72 2.66 10.90 2.23
CA VAL A 72 3.88 10.17 2.59
C VAL A 72 4.30 9.12 1.59
N HIS A 73 3.41 8.57 0.77
CA HIS A 73 3.73 7.49 -0.17
C HIS A 73 3.99 8.00 -1.58
N THR A 74 4.89 7.35 -2.32
CA THR A 74 5.13 7.64 -3.74
C THR A 74 5.88 6.49 -4.41
N TRP A 75 5.58 6.25 -5.69
CA TRP A 75 6.30 5.36 -6.59
C TRP A 75 5.95 5.72 -8.04
N GLY A 76 6.75 5.23 -8.99
CA GLY A 76 6.53 5.53 -10.40
C GLY A 76 6.51 7.04 -10.65
N SER A 77 5.47 7.52 -11.34
CA SER A 77 5.27 8.96 -11.56
C SER A 77 4.21 9.59 -10.64
N TRP A 78 3.78 8.90 -9.57
CA TRP A 78 2.87 9.48 -8.58
C TRP A 78 3.58 10.49 -7.68
N THR A 79 2.95 11.63 -7.44
CA THR A 79 3.33 12.53 -6.35
C THR A 79 2.74 12.05 -5.01
N GLU A 80 3.36 12.49 -3.90
CA GLU A 80 2.88 12.16 -2.56
C GLU A 80 1.47 12.70 -2.28
N ALA A 81 1.13 13.86 -2.85
CA ALA A 81 -0.19 14.48 -2.72
C ALA A 81 -1.29 13.68 -3.46
N GLU A 82 -0.99 13.15 -4.65
CA GLU A 82 -1.92 12.30 -5.39
C GLU A 82 -2.17 10.98 -4.66
N MET A 83 -1.11 10.36 -4.13
CA MET A 83 -1.23 9.15 -3.31
C MET A 83 -2.05 9.39 -2.03
N TYR A 84 -1.89 10.56 -1.42
CA TYR A 84 -2.73 10.96 -0.30
C TYR A 84 -4.21 11.10 -0.68
N ALA A 85 -4.50 11.62 -1.88
CA ALA A 85 -5.88 11.67 -2.37
C ALA A 85 -6.47 10.26 -2.51
N ILE A 86 -5.68 9.28 -3.00
CA ILE A 86 -6.11 7.86 -3.05
C ILE A 86 -6.41 7.33 -1.64
N ALA A 87 -5.56 7.60 -0.66
CA ALA A 87 -5.80 7.22 0.74
C ALA A 87 -7.13 7.78 1.28
N LYS A 88 -7.46 9.03 0.93
CA LYS A 88 -8.73 9.68 1.30
C LYS A 88 -9.92 9.13 0.55
N MET A 89 -9.76 8.77 -0.73
CA MET A 89 -10.80 8.07 -1.48
C MET A 89 -11.12 6.71 -0.86
N ALA A 90 -10.11 5.96 -0.40
CA ALA A 90 -10.34 4.69 0.29
C ALA A 90 -11.20 4.87 1.56
N THR A 91 -10.89 5.90 2.35
CA THR A 91 -11.67 6.25 3.55
C THR A 91 -13.10 6.64 3.19
N HIS A 92 -13.28 7.46 2.15
CA HIS A 92 -14.60 7.88 1.70
C HIS A 92 -15.45 6.69 1.23
N GLU A 93 -14.87 5.81 0.42
CA GLU A 93 -15.55 4.60 -0.07
C GLU A 93 -15.97 3.70 1.10
N ALA A 94 -15.06 3.46 2.05
CA ALA A 94 -15.37 2.71 3.26
C ALA A 94 -16.52 3.33 4.07
N GLN A 95 -16.68 4.65 4.05
CA GLN A 95 -17.76 5.33 4.77
C GLN A 95 -19.14 5.20 4.11
N GLN A 96 -19.22 5.02 2.79
CA GLN A 96 -20.49 5.02 2.04
C GLN A 96 -21.21 3.67 2.04
N GLY A 97 -20.52 2.58 2.34
CA GLY A 97 -21.08 1.23 2.20
C GLY A 97 -21.71 0.64 3.46
N VAL A 98 -22.09 -0.63 3.32
CA VAL A 98 -22.51 -1.51 4.40
C VAL A 98 -21.66 -2.77 4.32
N TRP A 99 -20.89 -3.04 5.36
CA TRP A 99 -19.83 -4.05 5.31
C TRP A 99 -20.05 -5.16 6.32
N ASN A 100 -19.55 -6.35 6.01
CA ASN A 100 -19.66 -7.53 6.85
C ASN A 100 -18.27 -7.94 7.31
N CYS A 101 -18.09 -7.93 8.63
CA CYS A 101 -16.83 -8.18 9.28
C CYS A 101 -16.93 -9.34 10.26
N GLU A 102 -15.89 -10.14 10.31
CA GLU A 102 -15.75 -11.26 11.22
C GLU A 102 -14.52 -11.10 12.10
N GLY A 103 -14.57 -11.59 13.34
CA GLY A 103 -13.40 -11.60 14.22
C GLY A 103 -13.64 -12.36 15.51
N ASP A 104 -12.56 -12.81 16.13
CA ASP A 104 -12.56 -13.64 17.33
C ASP A 104 -12.33 -12.85 18.63
N GLY A 105 -12.36 -11.52 18.56
CA GLY A 105 -12.12 -10.64 19.71
C GLY A 105 -10.64 -10.37 19.99
N LYS A 106 -9.71 -10.94 19.24
CA LYS A 106 -8.27 -10.69 19.41
C LYS A 106 -7.91 -9.25 19.11
N LYS A 107 -6.82 -8.81 19.75
CA LYS A 107 -6.24 -7.50 19.55
C LYS A 107 -4.83 -7.61 18.98
N ASP A 108 -4.43 -6.62 18.21
CA ASP A 108 -3.05 -6.49 17.74
C ASP A 108 -2.12 -5.96 18.85
N GLY A 109 -0.84 -5.78 18.52
CA GLY A 109 0.18 -5.25 19.45
C GLY A 109 -0.10 -3.82 19.94
N TYR A 110 -0.99 -3.09 19.26
CA TYR A 110 -1.42 -1.73 19.62
C TYR A 110 -2.77 -1.73 20.38
N GLY A 111 -3.34 -2.90 20.67
CA GLY A 111 -4.61 -3.03 21.37
C GLY A 111 -5.85 -2.81 20.50
N ARG A 112 -5.70 -2.73 19.17
CA ARG A 112 -6.81 -2.60 18.22
C ARG A 112 -7.45 -3.95 17.98
N LEU A 113 -8.78 -3.99 17.95
CA LEU A 113 -9.56 -5.19 17.63
C LEU A 113 -9.26 -5.64 16.19
N LEU A 114 -8.89 -6.90 15.99
CA LEU A 114 -8.66 -7.47 14.67
C LEU A 114 -9.98 -7.97 14.09
N LEU A 115 -10.35 -7.42 12.93
CA LEU A 115 -11.54 -7.81 12.19
C LEU A 115 -11.17 -8.04 10.73
N PHE A 116 -11.86 -8.95 10.05
CA PHE A 116 -11.75 -9.14 8.61
C PHE A 116 -13.07 -8.78 7.93
N CYS A 117 -13.08 -7.75 7.09
CA CYS A 117 -14.23 -7.34 6.31
C CYS A 117 -13.98 -7.66 4.83
N LYS A 118 -14.28 -8.90 4.41
CA LYS A 118 -13.86 -9.39 3.08
C LYS A 118 -14.54 -8.63 1.93
N ASP A 119 -15.81 -8.24 2.10
CA ASP A 119 -16.54 -7.48 1.10
C ASP A 119 -15.97 -6.07 0.88
N LEU A 120 -15.64 -5.36 1.96
CA LEU A 120 -14.93 -4.08 1.91
C LEU A 120 -13.54 -4.24 1.29
N ALA A 121 -12.78 -5.27 1.68
CA ALA A 121 -11.46 -5.54 1.13
C ALA A 121 -11.51 -5.73 -0.39
N ILE A 122 -12.44 -6.55 -0.89
CA ILE A 122 -12.65 -6.77 -2.32
C ILE A 122 -13.01 -5.45 -3.02
N GLN A 123 -13.89 -4.63 -2.44
CA GLN A 123 -14.28 -3.35 -3.02
C GLN A 123 -13.07 -2.41 -3.16
N LEU A 124 -12.35 -2.16 -2.06
CA LEU A 124 -11.24 -1.21 -2.05
C LEU A 124 -10.08 -1.68 -2.93
N ILE A 125 -9.73 -2.96 -2.89
CA ILE A 125 -8.67 -3.52 -3.75
C ILE A 125 -9.10 -3.47 -5.22
N GLY A 126 -10.36 -3.79 -5.53
CA GLY A 126 -10.88 -3.78 -6.90
C GLY A 126 -10.91 -2.40 -7.54
N LEU A 127 -11.11 -1.35 -6.73
CA LEU A 127 -10.98 0.05 -7.15
C LEU A 127 -9.53 0.54 -7.20
N GLY A 128 -8.57 -0.26 -6.74
CA GLY A 128 -7.18 0.15 -6.59
C GLY A 128 -7.01 1.22 -5.51
N LEU A 129 -7.78 1.18 -4.43
CA LEU A 129 -7.68 2.08 -3.27
C LEU A 129 -6.98 1.41 -2.08
N ALA A 130 -6.78 0.10 -2.15
CA ALA A 130 -6.09 -0.73 -1.18
C ALA A 130 -5.24 -1.79 -1.91
N HIS A 131 -4.35 -2.43 -1.16
CA HIS A 131 -3.65 -3.63 -1.59
C HIS A 131 -3.87 -4.77 -0.59
N THR A 132 -3.85 -6.00 -1.08
CA THR A 132 -3.84 -7.21 -0.24
C THR A 132 -2.62 -7.17 0.69
N TYR A 133 -2.81 -7.67 1.90
CA TYR A 133 -1.78 -7.63 2.94
C TYR A 133 -1.86 -8.87 3.83
N SER A 134 -0.73 -9.55 3.97
CA SER A 134 -0.46 -10.51 5.03
C SER A 134 0.58 -9.92 5.99
N VAL A 135 0.36 -10.07 7.30
CA VAL A 135 1.27 -9.56 8.33
C VAL A 135 2.59 -10.34 8.39
N ASN A 136 2.59 -11.58 7.89
CA ASN A 136 3.72 -12.50 7.95
C ASN A 136 4.28 -12.77 6.54
N GLN A 137 5.19 -13.75 6.43
CA GLN A 137 5.81 -14.15 5.17
C GLN A 137 4.94 -15.07 4.31
N GLU A 138 3.75 -15.43 4.77
CA GLU A 138 2.82 -16.23 3.97
C GLU A 138 2.08 -15.35 2.96
N PRO A 139 1.72 -15.90 1.78
CA PRO A 139 0.87 -15.22 0.83
C PRO A 139 -0.46 -14.74 1.44
N GLY A 140 -0.97 -13.62 0.93
CA GLY A 140 -2.28 -13.10 1.29
C GLY A 140 -3.44 -13.97 0.79
N ASP A 141 -4.66 -13.60 1.17
CA ASP A 141 -5.88 -14.30 0.76
C ASP A 141 -5.96 -14.40 -0.79
N PRO A 142 -6.14 -15.60 -1.37
CA PRO A 142 -6.08 -15.81 -2.81
C PRO A 142 -7.19 -15.08 -3.59
N ASP A 143 -8.36 -14.86 -2.99
CA ASP A 143 -9.44 -14.10 -3.62
C ASP A 143 -9.07 -12.61 -3.68
N LEU A 144 -8.48 -12.07 -2.61
CA LEU A 144 -7.99 -10.70 -2.59
C LEU A 144 -6.83 -10.51 -3.58
N LEU A 145 -5.90 -11.47 -3.67
CA LEU A 145 -4.82 -11.45 -4.65
C LEU A 145 -5.34 -11.47 -6.09
N LYS A 146 -6.40 -12.23 -6.37
CA LYS A 146 -7.05 -12.23 -7.69
C LYS A 146 -7.56 -10.83 -8.03
N VAL A 147 -8.31 -10.21 -7.12
CA VAL A 147 -8.87 -8.86 -7.31
C VAL A 147 -7.75 -7.82 -7.46
N GLN A 148 -6.66 -7.93 -6.69
CA GLN A 148 -5.50 -7.06 -6.82
C GLN A 148 -4.87 -7.17 -8.21
N ARG A 149 -4.70 -8.38 -8.74
CA ARG A 149 -4.14 -8.58 -10.10
C ARG A 149 -5.04 -7.97 -11.17
N GLU A 150 -6.36 -8.08 -11.04
CA GLU A 150 -7.31 -7.43 -11.94
C GLU A 150 -7.19 -5.90 -11.89
N ALA A 151 -7.09 -5.33 -10.69
CA ALA A 151 -6.89 -3.89 -10.51
C ALA A 151 -5.55 -3.40 -11.05
N MET A 152 -4.46 -4.16 -10.86
CA MET A 152 -3.13 -3.89 -11.40
C MET A 152 -3.13 -3.93 -12.93
N ALA A 153 -3.70 -4.98 -13.52
CA ALA A 153 -3.80 -5.12 -14.98
C ALA A 153 -4.62 -3.98 -15.61
N ALA A 154 -5.68 -3.56 -14.92
CA ALA A 154 -6.52 -2.43 -15.32
C ALA A 154 -5.94 -1.06 -14.92
N LYS A 155 -4.74 -1.02 -14.31
CA LYS A 155 -4.08 0.23 -13.87
C LYS A 155 -4.96 1.14 -13.02
N ARG A 156 -5.72 0.56 -12.08
CA ARG A 156 -6.65 1.31 -11.23
C ARG A 156 -5.95 1.90 -10.02
N GLY A 157 -6.31 3.13 -9.66
CA GLY A 157 -5.87 3.81 -8.44
C GLY A 157 -4.36 3.70 -8.19
N LEU A 158 -3.95 3.07 -7.09
CA LEU A 158 -2.55 2.82 -6.68
C LEU A 158 -1.65 2.41 -7.86
N TRP A 159 -2.17 1.62 -8.79
CA TRP A 159 -1.43 0.95 -9.86
C TRP A 159 -1.29 1.79 -11.14
N ALA A 160 -1.93 2.96 -11.21
CA ALA A 160 -2.07 3.70 -12.47
C ALA A 160 -0.74 4.23 -13.04
N HIS A 161 0.21 4.60 -12.17
CA HIS A 161 1.49 5.20 -12.55
C HIS A 161 2.69 4.25 -12.35
N GLY A 162 2.42 2.95 -12.22
CA GLY A 162 3.44 1.92 -11.99
C GLY A 162 3.07 0.99 -10.85
N ILE A 163 3.67 -0.19 -10.85
CA ILE A 163 3.48 -1.22 -9.84
C ILE A 163 4.86 -1.48 -9.22
N PRO A 164 5.12 -1.00 -7.99
CA PRO A 164 6.37 -1.30 -7.32
C PRO A 164 6.46 -2.82 -7.05
N ARG A 165 7.63 -3.39 -6.78
CA ARG A 165 7.71 -4.79 -6.30
C ARG A 165 7.28 -4.88 -4.84
N PHE A 166 7.65 -3.87 -4.05
CA PHE A 166 7.30 -3.72 -2.66
C PHE A 166 6.72 -2.35 -2.39
N ILE A 167 5.65 -2.29 -1.59
CA ILE A 167 5.14 -1.06 -1.01
C ILE A 167 5.77 -0.88 0.37
N VAL A 168 6.47 0.24 0.60
CA VAL A 168 6.91 0.66 1.94
C VAL A 168 5.68 1.14 2.71
N THR A 169 5.20 0.35 3.67
CA THR A 169 3.98 0.66 4.43
C THR A 169 4.26 1.27 5.79
N SER A 170 5.45 1.06 6.37
CA SER A 170 5.84 1.74 7.60
C SER A 170 7.34 1.94 7.69
N LEU A 171 7.73 3.05 8.31
CA LEU A 171 9.10 3.38 8.65
C LEU A 171 9.26 3.47 10.16
N HIS A 172 10.39 2.97 10.65
CA HIS A 172 10.76 3.02 12.06
C HIS A 172 12.21 3.44 12.20
N ALA A 173 12.49 4.55 12.87
CA ALA A 173 13.87 4.95 13.15
C ALA A 173 14.44 4.15 14.33
N LYS A 174 15.77 3.98 14.37
CA LYS A 174 16.44 3.29 15.48
C LYS A 174 16.12 3.92 16.84
N SER A 175 16.03 5.24 16.89
CA SER A 175 15.67 6.00 18.09
C SER A 175 14.28 5.69 18.65
N GLU A 176 13.39 5.03 17.89
CA GLU A 176 12.08 4.57 18.36
C GLU A 176 12.14 3.29 19.23
N GLY A 177 13.31 2.64 19.34
CA GLY A 177 13.53 1.56 20.33
C GLY A 177 13.34 0.13 19.82
N GLY A 178 13.26 -0.09 18.50
CA GLY A 178 13.19 -1.42 17.88
C GLY A 178 11.96 -2.24 18.28
N ASP A 179 11.89 -3.49 17.78
CA ASP A 179 10.88 -4.44 18.22
C ASP A 179 11.26 -5.11 19.57
N LYS A 180 10.53 -6.16 19.97
CA LYS A 180 10.78 -6.88 21.24
C LYS A 180 12.19 -7.51 21.32
N GLU A 181 12.85 -7.68 20.18
CA GLU A 181 14.21 -8.21 20.07
C GLU A 181 15.25 -7.09 19.93
N GLY A 182 14.82 -5.82 20.00
CA GLY A 182 15.65 -4.63 19.79
C GLY A 182 15.97 -4.37 18.31
N VAL A 183 15.31 -5.07 17.38
CA VAL A 183 15.59 -4.96 15.95
C VAL A 183 14.73 -3.85 15.35
N THR A 184 15.37 -2.86 14.75
CA THR A 184 14.68 -1.79 14.01
C THR A 184 14.45 -2.24 12.57
N SER A 185 13.23 -2.08 12.07
CA SER A 185 12.92 -2.45 10.68
C SER A 185 11.80 -1.61 10.11
N ASN A 186 11.93 -1.28 8.82
CA ASN A 186 10.82 -0.83 7.99
C ASN A 186 9.98 -2.04 7.54
N ARG A 187 8.74 -1.77 7.12
CA ARG A 187 7.83 -2.80 6.59
C ARG A 187 7.69 -2.65 5.08
N LEU A 188 7.96 -3.74 4.36
CA LEU A 188 7.76 -3.87 2.92
C LEU A 188 6.67 -4.89 2.65
N ILE A 189 5.71 -4.57 1.78
CA ILE A 189 4.65 -5.52 1.36
C ILE A 189 4.82 -5.83 -0.12
N SER A 190 5.00 -7.11 -0.45
CA SER A 190 5.12 -7.58 -1.83
C SER A 190 3.81 -7.34 -2.59
N THR A 191 3.87 -6.73 -3.77
CA THR A 191 2.67 -6.56 -4.62
C THR A 191 2.30 -7.84 -5.38
N THR A 192 3.16 -8.87 -5.34
CA THR A 192 2.94 -10.13 -6.06
C THR A 192 1.98 -11.04 -5.32
N ASP A 193 2.25 -11.25 -4.04
CA ASP A 193 1.62 -12.25 -3.18
C ASP A 193 1.27 -11.70 -1.79
N ALA A 194 1.46 -10.39 -1.57
CA ALA A 194 1.03 -9.67 -0.37
C ALA A 194 1.72 -10.05 0.94
N HIS A 195 2.79 -10.85 0.90
CA HIS A 195 3.56 -11.14 2.10
C HIS A 195 4.31 -9.89 2.59
N SER A 196 4.63 -9.91 3.88
CA SER A 196 5.32 -8.85 4.60
C SER A 196 6.78 -9.22 4.83
N GLU A 197 7.68 -8.33 4.41
CA GLU A 197 9.10 -8.42 4.69
C GLU A 197 9.53 -7.33 5.69
N LYS A 198 10.48 -7.69 6.57
CA LYS A 198 11.19 -6.74 7.41
C LYS A 198 12.42 -6.25 6.65
N TRP A 199 12.48 -4.95 6.37
CA TRP A 199 13.73 -4.31 5.97
C TRP A 199 14.47 -3.85 7.22
N VAL A 200 15.34 -4.70 7.73
CA VAL A 200 16.11 -4.47 8.97
C VAL A 200 17.23 -3.47 8.72
N HIS A 201 17.39 -2.49 9.61
CA HIS A 201 18.43 -1.48 9.53
C HIS A 201 18.82 -0.93 10.92
N ASN A 202 19.85 -0.09 10.96
CA ASN A 202 20.31 0.62 12.15
C ASN A 202 20.23 2.16 12.02
N ASP A 203 19.54 2.63 10.98
CA ASP A 203 19.43 4.05 10.66
C ASP A 203 18.46 4.82 11.56
N ASP A 204 18.79 6.09 11.79
CA ASP A 204 17.86 7.11 12.26
C ASP A 204 17.40 7.98 11.08
N TYR A 205 16.13 8.37 11.10
CA TYR A 205 15.55 9.21 10.06
C TYR A 205 15.27 10.61 10.58
N GLN A 206 15.52 11.62 9.74
CA GLN A 206 15.13 13.00 10.03
C GLN A 206 13.65 13.21 9.76
N GLU A 207 12.99 14.09 10.52
CA GLU A 207 11.58 14.46 10.25
C GLU A 207 11.44 14.91 8.78
N CYS A 208 10.44 14.36 8.09
CA CYS A 208 10.17 14.60 6.67
C CYS A 208 11.22 14.04 5.68
N GLN A 209 12.10 13.14 6.12
CA GLN A 209 13.01 12.43 5.23
C GLN A 209 12.25 11.43 4.35
N LYS A 210 12.50 11.47 3.04
CA LYS A 210 12.02 10.46 2.10
C LYS A 210 12.94 9.24 2.12
N VAL A 211 12.38 8.08 2.44
CA VAL A 211 13.10 6.80 2.51
C VAL A 211 12.49 5.87 1.47
N CYS A 212 13.33 5.28 0.62
CA CYS A 212 12.88 4.46 -0.49
C CYS A 212 13.44 3.04 -0.41
N SER A 213 12.63 2.05 -0.79
CA SER A 213 13.13 0.73 -1.11
C SER A 213 13.84 0.77 -2.47
N GLU A 214 14.87 -0.05 -2.59
CA GLU A 214 15.57 -0.29 -3.85
C GLU A 214 15.40 -1.75 -4.26
N VAL A 215 15.28 -1.96 -5.57
CA VAL A 215 15.18 -3.30 -6.15
C VAL A 215 16.24 -3.50 -7.21
N ASP A 216 16.71 -4.74 -7.32
CA ASP A 216 17.71 -5.13 -8.33
C ASP A 216 17.11 -5.05 -9.73
N MET A 217 17.87 -4.53 -10.68
CA MET A 217 17.47 -4.37 -12.07
C MET A 217 18.55 -4.93 -12.98
N MET A 218 18.14 -5.72 -13.96
CA MET A 218 19.06 -6.19 -14.99
C MET A 218 19.38 -5.05 -15.96
N THR A 219 20.66 -4.69 -16.07
CA THR A 219 21.15 -3.75 -17.08
C THR A 219 21.34 -4.44 -18.44
N ASP A 220 21.59 -3.68 -19.51
CA ASP A 220 21.92 -4.28 -20.81
C ASP A 220 23.25 -5.05 -20.79
N ALA A 221 24.21 -4.60 -19.97
CA ALA A 221 25.48 -5.32 -19.75
C ALA A 221 25.25 -6.64 -19.00
N ASP A 222 24.42 -6.62 -17.95
CA ASP A 222 24.01 -7.82 -17.23
C ASP A 222 23.30 -8.81 -18.17
N ALA A 223 22.41 -8.30 -19.02
CA ALA A 223 21.69 -9.12 -19.99
C ALA A 223 22.65 -9.82 -20.98
N GLY A 224 23.68 -9.12 -21.46
CA GLY A 224 24.72 -9.72 -22.30
C GLY A 224 25.46 -10.85 -21.60
N GLN A 225 25.91 -10.63 -20.36
CA GLN A 225 26.61 -11.68 -19.59
C GLN A 225 25.70 -12.88 -19.28
N ASN A 226 24.45 -12.62 -18.89
CA ASN A 226 23.50 -13.70 -18.64
C ASN A 226 23.12 -14.44 -19.92
N ALA A 227 23.10 -13.78 -21.09
CA ALA A 227 22.88 -14.43 -22.38
C ALA A 227 23.95 -15.51 -22.65
N GLU A 228 25.22 -15.21 -22.37
CA GLU A 228 26.33 -16.18 -22.50
C GLU A 228 26.15 -17.38 -21.55
N GLN A 229 25.81 -17.11 -20.28
CA GLN A 229 25.58 -18.17 -19.29
C GLN A 229 24.37 -19.05 -19.64
N LEU A 230 23.28 -18.43 -20.11
CA LEU A 230 22.08 -19.14 -20.57
C LEU A 230 22.35 -19.93 -21.86
N GLY A 231 23.23 -19.45 -22.74
CA GLY A 231 23.68 -20.15 -23.93
C GLY A 231 24.40 -21.48 -23.65
N ALA A 232 24.93 -21.66 -22.43
CA ALA A 232 25.50 -22.94 -21.99
C ALA A 232 24.46 -23.96 -21.51
N LEU A 233 23.18 -23.57 -21.39
CA LEU A 233 22.08 -24.45 -21.00
C LEU A 233 21.26 -24.83 -22.25
N PRO A 234 21.15 -26.11 -22.65
CA PRO A 234 20.57 -26.49 -23.95
C PRO A 234 19.18 -25.90 -24.24
N GLU A 235 18.26 -25.98 -23.28
CA GLU A 235 16.88 -25.49 -23.46
C GLU A 235 16.80 -23.95 -23.50
N ALA A 236 17.58 -23.26 -22.67
CA ALA A 236 17.63 -21.81 -22.67
C ALA A 236 18.35 -21.27 -23.91
N ALA A 237 19.39 -21.97 -24.41
CA ALA A 237 20.11 -21.63 -25.62
C ALA A 237 19.21 -21.66 -26.86
N ALA A 238 18.34 -22.67 -26.99
CA ALA A 238 17.36 -22.76 -28.06
C ALA A 238 16.36 -21.60 -28.01
N ALA A 239 15.81 -21.29 -26.84
CA ALA A 239 14.88 -20.18 -26.66
C ALA A 239 15.56 -18.82 -26.94
N LEU A 240 16.81 -18.64 -26.52
CA LEU A 240 17.59 -17.43 -26.79
C LEU A 240 17.93 -17.27 -28.28
N GLY A 241 18.21 -18.38 -28.97
CA GLY A 241 18.48 -18.42 -30.41
C GLY A 241 17.27 -18.04 -31.26
N ALA A 242 16.05 -18.27 -30.77
CA ALA A 242 14.81 -17.88 -31.42
C ALA A 242 14.51 -16.37 -31.32
N ILE A 243 15.21 -15.64 -30.45
CA ILE A 243 15.07 -14.19 -30.29
C ILE A 243 16.12 -13.50 -31.18
N ALA A 244 15.67 -12.53 -31.97
CA ALA A 244 16.56 -11.71 -32.79
C ALA A 244 17.64 -11.04 -31.92
N GLU A 245 18.88 -11.01 -32.40
CA GLU A 245 20.02 -10.58 -31.60
C GLU A 245 19.85 -9.18 -30.99
N GLY A 246 19.30 -8.23 -31.75
CA GLY A 246 19.02 -6.88 -31.29
C GLY A 246 17.94 -6.78 -30.19
N ASP A 247 17.11 -7.81 -30.03
CA ASP A 247 16.00 -7.84 -29.07
C ASP A 247 16.32 -8.64 -27.80
N ARG A 248 17.46 -9.37 -27.77
CA ARG A 248 17.81 -10.29 -26.67
C ARG A 248 17.90 -9.60 -25.32
N SER A 249 18.56 -8.44 -25.24
CA SER A 249 18.70 -7.73 -23.96
C SER A 249 17.34 -7.29 -23.41
N ALA A 250 16.45 -6.77 -24.26
CA ALA A 250 15.11 -6.38 -23.84
C ALA A 250 14.28 -7.60 -23.38
N ALA A 251 14.34 -8.71 -24.11
CA ALA A 251 13.66 -9.95 -23.74
C ALA A 251 14.17 -10.52 -22.41
N LEU A 252 15.50 -10.58 -22.20
CA LEU A 252 16.08 -11.06 -20.95
C LEU A 252 15.72 -10.16 -19.76
N ARG A 253 15.72 -8.84 -19.93
CA ARG A 253 15.24 -7.92 -18.89
C ARG A 253 13.78 -8.17 -18.53
N ALA A 254 12.92 -8.41 -19.53
CA ALA A 254 11.51 -8.75 -19.29
C ALA A 254 11.34 -10.11 -18.57
N VAL A 255 12.14 -11.12 -18.93
CA VAL A 255 12.15 -12.42 -18.24
C VAL A 255 12.64 -12.27 -16.79
N TYR A 256 13.69 -11.49 -16.58
CA TYR A 256 14.19 -11.20 -15.23
C TYR A 256 13.16 -10.47 -14.38
N GLU A 257 12.44 -9.49 -14.93
CA GLU A 257 11.41 -8.78 -14.17
C GLU A 257 10.29 -9.74 -13.73
N ARG A 258 9.90 -10.69 -14.59
CA ARG A 258 8.97 -11.77 -14.23
C ARG A 258 9.55 -12.67 -13.13
N LEU A 259 10.82 -13.05 -13.22
CA LEU A 259 11.52 -13.81 -12.18
C LEU A 259 11.52 -13.06 -10.84
N ALA A 260 11.88 -11.78 -10.86
CA ALA A 260 11.95 -10.93 -9.68
C ALA A 260 10.59 -10.76 -9.00
N ARG A 261 9.51 -10.80 -9.79
CA ARG A 261 8.12 -10.76 -9.30
C ARG A 261 7.53 -12.14 -9.05
N GLY A 262 8.28 -13.24 -9.17
CA GLY A 262 7.73 -14.60 -9.00
C GLY A 262 6.60 -14.94 -9.98
N GLN A 263 6.52 -14.24 -11.12
CA GLN A 263 5.49 -14.44 -12.13
C GLN A 263 5.86 -15.56 -13.10
N PRO A 264 4.87 -16.27 -13.66
CA PRO A 264 5.15 -17.20 -14.75
C PRO A 264 5.66 -16.45 -15.99
N ALA A 265 6.50 -17.14 -16.75
CA ALA A 265 6.86 -16.71 -18.10
C ALA A 265 5.71 -16.98 -19.07
N GLU A 266 5.68 -16.21 -20.16
CA GLU A 266 5.01 -16.66 -21.37
C GLU A 266 5.65 -17.96 -21.86
N GLU A 267 4.87 -18.82 -22.51
CA GLU A 267 5.31 -20.16 -22.93
C GLU A 267 6.62 -20.12 -23.73
N ALA A 268 6.74 -19.16 -24.66
CA ALA A 268 7.95 -18.95 -25.47
C ALA A 268 9.20 -18.58 -24.65
N HIS A 269 9.03 -18.04 -23.45
CA HIS A 269 10.13 -17.60 -22.58
C HIS A 269 10.31 -18.51 -21.35
N ALA A 270 9.52 -19.57 -21.19
CA ALA A 270 9.61 -20.48 -20.05
C ALA A 270 11.02 -21.10 -19.89
N PRO A 271 11.71 -21.55 -20.95
CA PRO A 271 13.08 -22.07 -20.82
C PRO A 271 14.09 -21.03 -20.32
N LEU A 272 13.92 -19.76 -20.73
CA LEU A 272 14.78 -18.66 -20.27
C LEU A 272 14.54 -18.37 -18.79
N LEU A 273 13.28 -18.35 -18.34
CA LEU A 273 12.94 -18.12 -16.94
C LEU A 273 13.52 -19.23 -16.05
N GLU A 274 13.39 -20.49 -16.46
CA GLU A 274 13.95 -21.61 -15.71
C GLU A 274 15.48 -21.59 -15.70
N GLY A 275 16.11 -21.26 -16.84
CA GLY A 275 17.54 -21.01 -16.90
C GLY A 275 17.99 -19.92 -15.92
N MET A 276 17.27 -18.79 -15.84
CA MET A 276 17.58 -17.73 -14.88
C MET A 276 17.37 -18.15 -13.43
N ARG A 277 16.34 -18.95 -13.13
CA ARG A 277 16.16 -19.53 -11.78
C ARG A 277 17.34 -20.39 -11.39
N LYS A 278 17.80 -21.24 -12.31
CA LYS A 278 18.99 -22.08 -12.12
C LYS A 278 20.22 -21.20 -11.85
N LEU A 279 20.51 -20.23 -12.73
CA LEU A 279 21.63 -19.31 -12.54
C LEU A 279 21.54 -18.55 -11.20
N LYS A 280 20.35 -18.12 -10.79
CA LYS A 280 20.13 -17.47 -9.49
C LYS A 280 20.43 -18.40 -8.33
N SER A 281 19.95 -19.64 -8.38
CA SER A 281 20.17 -20.65 -7.33
C SER A 281 21.65 -21.05 -7.20
N GLU A 282 22.41 -20.96 -8.29
CA GLU A 282 23.85 -21.23 -8.33
C GLU A 282 24.71 -19.99 -8.00
N GLY A 283 24.09 -18.82 -7.74
CA GLY A 283 24.79 -17.57 -7.49
C GLY A 283 25.52 -16.99 -8.72
N LYS A 284 25.12 -17.39 -9.93
CA LYS A 284 25.74 -16.99 -11.20
C LYS A 284 24.98 -15.90 -11.96
N LEU A 285 23.68 -15.75 -11.68
CA LEU A 285 22.85 -14.73 -12.30
C LEU A 285 23.40 -13.33 -11.96
N VAL A 286 23.81 -12.59 -12.98
CA VAL A 286 24.38 -11.25 -12.82
C VAL A 286 23.26 -10.22 -12.85
N VAL A 287 23.13 -9.43 -11.77
CA VAL A 287 22.20 -8.29 -11.72
C VAL A 287 22.87 -7.20 -10.92
N THR A 288 23.24 -6.10 -11.57
CA THR A 288 24.04 -5.04 -10.95
C THR A 288 23.31 -3.71 -10.86
N GLY A 289 22.25 -3.52 -11.66
CA GLY A 289 21.44 -2.32 -11.61
C GLY A 289 20.61 -2.24 -10.33
N LYS A 290 20.33 -1.01 -9.91
CA LYS A 290 19.39 -0.69 -8.82
C LYS A 290 18.35 0.29 -9.34
N GLN A 291 17.13 0.14 -8.87
CA GLN A 291 16.05 1.10 -9.12
C GLN A 291 15.31 1.39 -7.83
N THR A 292 15.00 2.66 -7.61
CA THR A 292 14.04 3.10 -6.61
C THR A 292 12.66 2.52 -6.92
N ASP A 293 12.08 1.84 -5.95
CA ASP A 293 10.82 1.12 -6.11
C ASP A 293 9.67 1.95 -5.53
N SER A 294 9.41 1.84 -4.21
CA SER A 294 8.48 2.73 -3.52
C SER A 294 9.17 3.50 -2.39
N CYS A 295 8.63 4.68 -2.09
CA CYS A 295 9.14 5.54 -1.03
C CYS A 295 8.05 5.88 -0.03
N HIS A 296 8.50 6.19 1.18
CA HIS A 296 7.70 6.69 2.27
C HIS A 296 8.40 7.88 2.94
N VAL A 297 7.67 8.92 3.32
CA VAL A 297 8.19 10.05 4.10
C VAL A 297 8.13 9.71 5.59
N TYR A 298 9.27 9.74 6.27
CA TYR A 298 9.35 9.47 7.69
C TYR A 298 8.80 10.65 8.50
N VAL A 299 7.86 10.33 9.41
CA VAL A 299 7.37 11.24 10.45
C VAL A 299 7.15 10.44 11.73
N ASP A 300 7.75 10.90 12.82
CA ASP A 300 7.56 10.35 14.16
C ASP A 300 6.07 10.33 14.52
N PHE A 301 5.61 9.25 15.15
CA PHE A 301 4.20 9.08 15.48
C PHE A 301 3.58 10.27 16.24
N ARG A 302 4.34 10.90 17.16
CA ARG A 302 3.90 12.05 17.96
C ARG A 302 3.59 13.29 17.10
N ARG A 303 4.09 13.32 15.88
CA ARG A 303 4.04 14.45 14.94
C ARG A 303 3.12 14.19 13.74
N ARG A 304 2.41 13.05 13.71
CA ARG A 304 1.48 12.71 12.60
C ARG A 304 0.11 13.39 12.72
N PHE A 305 -0.31 13.70 13.95
CA PHE A 305 -1.65 14.20 14.26
C PHE A 305 -1.60 15.41 15.20
N GLY A 306 -2.72 16.14 15.33
CA GLY A 306 -2.85 17.26 16.25
C GLY A 306 -2.23 18.58 15.77
N GLY A 307 -2.14 19.56 16.69
CA GLY A 307 -1.68 20.92 16.39
C GLY A 307 -0.17 21.08 16.15
N GLU A 308 0.62 20.09 16.55
CA GLU A 308 2.09 20.06 16.35
C GLU A 308 2.51 19.15 15.19
N ARG A 309 1.59 18.90 14.26
CA ARG A 309 1.80 18.05 13.11
C ARG A 309 2.99 18.51 12.26
N ALA A 310 3.75 17.55 11.72
CA ALA A 310 4.93 17.82 10.90
C ALA A 310 4.59 18.60 9.63
N LYS A 311 5.49 19.50 9.22
CA LYS A 311 5.26 20.44 8.12
C LYS A 311 5.03 19.76 6.77
N CYS A 312 5.70 18.64 6.49
CA CYS A 312 5.54 17.89 5.24
C CYS A 312 4.19 17.16 5.14
N LEU A 313 3.38 17.14 6.19
CA LEU A 313 2.06 16.50 6.15
C LEU A 313 0.95 17.46 5.71
N HIS A 314 1.27 18.69 5.33
CA HIS A 314 0.32 19.73 4.90
C HIS A 314 0.24 19.87 3.39
#